data_AF-A0A350H9E2-F1
#
_entry.id   AF-A0A350H9E2-F1
#
_cell.length_a   1.000
_cell.length_b   1.000
_cell.length_c   1.000
_cell.angle_alpha   90.00
_cell.angle_beta   90.00
_cell.angle_gamma   90.00
#
_symmetry.space_group_name_H-M   'P 1'
#
loop_
_entity.id
_entity.type
_entity.pdbx_description
1 polymer ?
#
loop_
_entity_poly.entity_id
_entity_poly.type
_entity_poly.pdbx_seq_one_letter_code
_entity_poly.pdbx_strand_id
1 'polypeptide(L)'
;MSGYAMQVYENLSKKYPWEKEFLQAAKEVLESLEILMEKEPKYQKHAILERIVEPERTIIFRVPWLDDNGKVQVNVGYRIEFNSAIGPYKGGLRFHPTVNLGILKFLGFEQIFKNSLTSLPMGGGKGG
;
A
#
# COMPACT_ATOMS: atom_id res chain seq x y z
N MET A 1 -3.66 -16.93 11.07
CA MET A 1 -2.43 -16.19 11.38
C MET A 1 -2.04 -16.36 12.86
N SER A 2 -0.76 -16.47 13.21
CA SER A 2 -0.24 -16.58 14.59
C SER A 2 1.07 -15.81 14.80
N GLY A 3 1.49 -15.63 16.05
CA GLY A 3 2.78 -15.01 16.39
C GLY A 3 2.94 -13.55 15.91
N TYR A 4 4.14 -13.24 15.39
CA TYR A 4 4.54 -11.88 15.01
C TYR A 4 3.67 -11.28 13.90
N ALA A 5 3.33 -12.06 12.86
CA ALA A 5 2.49 -11.59 11.76
C ALA A 5 1.09 -11.17 12.25
N MET A 6 0.48 -11.98 13.14
CA MET A 6 -0.84 -11.67 13.72
C MET A 6 -0.82 -10.38 14.53
N GLN A 7 0.22 -10.18 15.34
CA GLN A 7 0.36 -8.96 16.13
C GLN A 7 0.44 -7.71 15.23
N VAL A 8 1.19 -7.77 14.13
CA VAL A 8 1.30 -6.67 13.17
C VAL A 8 -0.04 -6.41 12.49
N TYR A 9 -0.73 -7.45 12.05
CA TYR A 9 -2.05 -7.33 11.42
C TYR A 9 -3.10 -6.73 12.36
N GLU A 10 -3.16 -7.16 13.62
CA GLU A 10 -4.09 -6.62 14.61
C GLU A 10 -3.85 -5.12 14.86
N ASN A 11 -2.58 -4.72 14.98
CA ASN A 11 -2.22 -3.31 15.14
C ASN A 11 -2.59 -2.49 13.91
N LEU A 12 -2.34 -3.02 12.71
CA LEU A 12 -2.71 -2.38 11.45
C LEU A 12 -4.23 -2.21 11.34
N SER A 13 -4.99 -3.24 11.72
CA SER A 13 -6.45 -3.25 11.69
C SER A 13 -7.07 -2.26 12.69
N LYS A 14 -6.45 -2.11 13.88
CA LYS A 14 -6.84 -1.07 14.85
C LYS A 14 -6.55 0.33 14.35
N LYS A 15 -5.46 0.51 13.59
CA LYS A 15 -5.02 1.81 13.06
C LYS A 15 -5.85 2.28 11.87
N TYR A 16 -6.25 1.36 10.97
CA TYR A 16 -6.97 1.66 9.73
C TYR A 16 -8.25 0.84 9.53
N PRO A 17 -9.20 0.81 10.50
CA PRO A 17 -10.35 -0.10 10.45
C PRO A 17 -11.30 0.14 9.25
N TRP A 18 -11.23 1.31 8.60
CA TRP A 18 -12.03 1.65 7.42
C TRP A 18 -11.41 1.22 6.08
N GLU A 19 -10.14 0.81 6.04
CA GLU A 19 -9.44 0.46 4.79
C GLU A 19 -9.54 -1.03 4.47
N LYS A 20 -10.77 -1.53 4.31
CA LYS A 20 -11.06 -2.98 4.24
C LYS A 20 -10.28 -3.71 3.14
N GLU A 21 -10.19 -3.13 1.95
CA GLU A 21 -9.46 -3.71 0.82
C GLU A 21 -7.95 -3.82 1.12
N PHE A 22 -7.39 -2.82 1.79
CA PHE A 22 -5.99 -2.82 2.18
C PHE A 22 -5.71 -3.82 3.30
N LEU A 23 -6.57 -3.87 4.32
CA LEU A 23 -6.45 -4.85 5.40
C LEU A 23 -6.54 -6.28 4.89
N GLN A 24 -7.45 -6.55 3.93
CA GLN A 24 -7.54 -7.88 3.33
C GLN A 24 -6.22 -8.29 2.66
N ALA A 25 -5.67 -7.46 1.77
CA ALA A 25 -4.42 -7.79 1.09
C ALA A 25 -3.23 -7.90 2.05
N ALA A 26 -3.14 -7.01 3.05
CA ALA A 26 -2.13 -7.12 4.10
C ALA A 26 -2.24 -8.45 4.84
N LYS A 27 -3.46 -8.88 5.19
CA LYS A 27 -3.69 -10.17 5.85
C LYS A 27 -3.17 -11.34 5.03
N GLU A 28 -3.56 -11.42 3.76
CA GLU A 28 -3.20 -12.52 2.85
C GLU A 28 -1.67 -12.63 2.69
N VAL A 29 -0.99 -11.49 2.50
CA VAL A 29 0.47 -11.46 2.40
C VAL A 29 1.13 -11.83 3.72
N LEU A 30 0.68 -11.27 4.85
CA LEU A 30 1.26 -11.57 6.17
C LEU A 30 1.10 -13.05 6.54
N GLU A 31 -0.03 -13.68 6.22
CA GLU A 31 -0.25 -15.12 6.39
C GLU A 31 0.73 -15.95 5.54
N SER A 32 1.05 -15.50 4.33
CA SER A 32 2.04 -16.20 3.49
C SER A 32 3.48 -16.13 4.02
N LEU A 33 3.79 -15.15 4.88
CA LEU A 33 5.14 -14.89 5.41
C LEU A 33 5.41 -15.56 6.76
N GLU A 34 4.42 -16.19 7.40
CA GLU A 34 4.54 -16.74 8.76
C GLU A 34 5.72 -17.70 8.92
N ILE A 35 5.85 -18.66 8.00
CA ILE A 35 6.92 -19.67 8.03
C ILE A 35 8.30 -18.99 7.98
N LEU A 36 8.43 -17.89 7.24
CA LEU A 36 9.68 -17.13 7.18
C LEU A 36 9.95 -16.39 8.49
N MET A 37 8.92 -15.80 9.09
CA MET A 37 9.06 -15.06 10.35
C MET A 37 9.48 -15.96 11.52
N GLU A 38 8.96 -17.18 11.56
CA GLU A 38 9.34 -18.17 12.59
C GLU A 38 10.80 -18.62 12.45
N LYS A 39 11.28 -18.79 11.21
CA LYS A 39 12.65 -19.26 10.93
C LYS A 39 13.70 -18.16 11.09
N GLU A 40 13.34 -16.90 10.85
CA GLU A 40 14.28 -15.79 10.72
C GLU A 40 13.94 -14.64 11.69
N PRO A 41 14.33 -14.74 12.97
CA PRO A 41 13.95 -13.78 14.01
C PRO A 41 14.49 -12.36 13.77
N LYS A 42 15.47 -12.21 12.87
CA LYS A 42 16.01 -10.91 12.46
C LYS A 42 14.93 -9.97 11.90
N TYR A 43 13.91 -10.49 11.22
CA TYR A 43 12.84 -9.66 10.65
C TYR A 43 12.01 -8.98 11.74
N GLN A 44 11.70 -9.70 12.82
CA GLN A 44 11.03 -9.14 13.99
C GLN A 44 11.93 -8.15 14.74
N LYS A 45 13.20 -8.50 14.94
CA LYS A 45 14.18 -7.60 15.59
C LYS A 45 14.27 -6.23 14.91
N HIS A 46 14.06 -6.17 13.59
CA HIS A 46 14.15 -4.95 12.79
C HIS A 46 12.79 -4.37 12.36
N ALA A 47 11.69 -4.85 12.96
CA ALA A 47 10.33 -4.39 12.69
C ALA A 47 9.97 -4.38 11.19
N ILE A 48 10.38 -5.42 10.46
CA ILE A 48 10.28 -5.44 8.99
C ILE A 48 8.82 -5.52 8.54
N LEU A 49 7.98 -6.28 9.24
CA LEU A 49 6.56 -6.36 8.89
C LEU A 49 5.82 -5.05 9.19
N GLU A 50 6.13 -4.37 10.30
CA GLU A 50 5.57 -3.05 10.60
C GLU A 50 5.95 -2.02 9.55
N ARG A 51 7.20 -2.07 9.07
CA ARG A 51 7.70 -1.15 8.03
C ARG A 51 7.13 -1.43 6.65
N ILE A 52 6.91 -2.70 6.28
CA ILE A 52 6.44 -3.03 4.92
C ILE A 52 4.94 -2.77 4.72
N VAL A 53 4.14 -2.80 5.79
CA VAL A 53 2.70 -2.51 5.73
C VAL A 53 2.40 -1.01 5.82
N GLU A 54 3.36 -0.18 6.19
CA GLU A 54 3.21 1.28 6.22
C GLU A 54 3.86 1.88 4.95
N PRO A 55 3.12 2.66 4.14
CA PRO A 55 3.72 3.34 3.00
C PRO A 55 4.84 4.28 3.43
N GLU A 56 5.95 4.33 2.67
CA GLU A 56 7.01 5.33 2.89
C GLU A 56 6.47 6.77 2.77
N ARG A 57 5.53 7.01 1.84
CA ARG A 57 4.86 8.31 1.70
C ARG A 57 3.46 8.18 1.11
N THR A 58 2.55 9.00 1.60
CA THR A 58 1.22 9.20 1.00
C THR A 58 1.03 10.68 0.72
N ILE A 59 0.69 11.02 -0.53
CA ILE A 59 0.43 12.38 -1.00
C ILE A 59 -1.04 12.46 -1.39
N ILE A 60 -1.76 13.43 -0.83
CA ILE A 60 -3.18 13.71 -1.10
C ILE A 60 -3.30 15.18 -1.46
N PHE A 61 -3.90 15.49 -2.60
CA PHE A 61 -3.96 16.86 -3.11
C PHE A 61 -5.26 17.16 -3.84
N ARG A 62 -5.62 18.44 -3.89
CA ARG A 62 -6.81 18.92 -4.61
C ARG A 62 -6.50 19.08 -6.10
N VAL A 63 -7.45 18.69 -6.96
CA VAL A 63 -7.38 18.83 -8.42
C VAL A 63 -8.58 19.64 -8.90
N PRO A 64 -8.47 20.99 -9.00
CA PRO A 64 -9.50 21.83 -9.60
C PRO A 64 -9.37 21.81 -11.14
N TRP A 65 -10.50 21.76 -11.84
CA TRP A 65 -10.55 21.82 -13.31
C TRP A 65 -11.86 22.46 -13.79
N LEU A 66 -11.92 22.85 -15.06
CA LEU A 66 -13.07 23.48 -15.70
C LEU A 66 -13.67 22.50 -16.72
N ASP A 67 -14.98 22.28 -16.68
CA ASP A 67 -15.66 21.48 -17.70
C ASP A 67 -16.04 22.31 -18.95
N ASP A 68 -16.54 21.65 -19.98
CA ASP A 68 -16.89 22.28 -21.26
C ASP A 68 -18.01 23.34 -21.14
N ASN A 69 -18.76 23.35 -20.03
CA ASN A 69 -19.80 24.35 -19.75
C ASN A 69 -19.27 25.53 -18.92
N GLY A 70 -17.96 25.58 -18.64
CA GLY A 70 -17.36 26.61 -17.80
C GLY A 70 -17.67 26.42 -16.31
N LYS A 71 -18.14 25.25 -15.87
CA LYS A 71 -18.37 24.96 -14.45
C LYS A 71 -17.10 24.41 -13.81
N VAL A 72 -16.74 24.98 -12.66
CA VAL A 72 -15.59 24.51 -11.87
C VAL A 72 -15.93 23.19 -11.19
N GLN A 73 -15.04 22.23 -11.35
CA GLN A 73 -15.09 20.90 -10.75
C GLN A 73 -13.87 20.72 -9.83
N VAL A 74 -14.03 19.91 -8.79
CA VAL A 74 -12.97 19.63 -7.82
C VAL A 74 -12.93 18.15 -7.51
N ASN A 75 -11.78 17.52 -7.76
CA ASN A 75 -11.49 16.14 -7.38
C ASN A 75 -10.30 16.07 -6.42
N VAL A 76 -10.08 14.90 -5.83
CA VAL A 76 -8.93 14.61 -4.98
C VAL A 76 -8.02 13.65 -5.74
N GLY A 77 -6.73 14.02 -5.84
CA GLY A 77 -5.69 13.18 -6.38
C GLY A 77 -4.85 12.54 -5.29
N TYR A 78 -4.33 11.35 -5.57
CA TYR A 78 -3.56 10.55 -4.64
C TYR A 78 -2.28 10.02 -5.28
N ARG A 79 -1.21 9.95 -4.48
CA ARG A 79 -0.02 9.15 -4.79
C ARG A 79 0.51 8.46 -3.52
N ILE A 80 0.49 7.13 -3.55
CA ILE A 80 0.98 6.24 -2.50
C ILE A 80 2.31 5.68 -2.99
N GLU A 81 3.39 6.15 -2.38
CA GLU A 81 4.75 5.70 -2.61
C GLU A 81 5.08 4.67 -1.52
N PHE A 82 4.79 3.41 -1.80
CA PHE A 82 4.69 2.39 -0.75
C PHE A 82 6.07 1.89 -0.30
N ASN A 83 6.92 1.47 -1.25
CA ASN A 83 8.24 0.96 -0.92
C ASN A 83 9.25 1.21 -2.05
N SER A 84 10.45 1.65 -1.72
CA SER A 84 11.54 1.95 -2.67
C SER A 84 12.79 1.08 -2.48
N ALA A 85 12.72 0.02 -1.67
CA ALA A 85 13.90 -0.75 -1.25
C ALA A 85 14.70 -1.37 -2.42
N ILE A 86 14.05 -1.67 -3.55
CA ILE A 86 14.69 -2.27 -4.74
C ILE A 86 14.70 -1.33 -5.96
N GLY A 87 14.29 -0.07 -5.82
CA GLY A 87 14.28 0.89 -6.91
C GLY A 87 13.16 1.94 -6.80
N PRO A 88 13.01 2.81 -7.82
CA PRO A 88 12.02 3.88 -7.81
C PRO A 88 10.58 3.37 -7.69
N TYR A 89 9.70 4.13 -7.02
CA TYR A 89 8.29 3.77 -6.89
C TYR A 89 7.63 3.58 -8.26
N LYS A 90 7.10 2.39 -8.53
CA LYS A 90 6.49 2.07 -9.81
C LYS A 90 5.07 1.54 -9.66
N GLY A 91 4.13 2.21 -10.31
CA GLY A 91 2.77 1.75 -10.48
C GLY A 91 1.86 2.79 -11.13
N GLY A 92 0.85 2.31 -11.85
CA GLY A 92 -0.04 3.16 -12.66
C GLY A 92 -0.96 4.07 -11.87
N LEU A 93 -1.70 4.91 -12.60
CA LEU A 93 -2.75 5.79 -12.09
C LEU A 93 -4.12 5.19 -12.41
N ARG A 94 -5.12 5.41 -11.55
CA ARG A 94 -6.50 4.97 -11.76
C ARG A 94 -7.46 6.14 -11.58
N PHE A 95 -8.12 6.57 -12.66
CA PHE A 95 -9.22 7.53 -12.58
C PHE A 95 -10.54 6.77 -12.62
N HIS A 96 -11.21 6.69 -11.48
CA HIS A 96 -12.52 6.07 -11.36
C HIS A 96 -13.23 6.67 -10.14
N PRO A 97 -14.56 6.91 -10.19
CA PRO A 97 -15.29 7.55 -9.10
C PRO A 97 -15.24 6.79 -7.77
N THR A 98 -14.91 5.50 -7.78
CA THR A 98 -14.77 4.69 -6.56
C THR A 98 -13.41 4.82 -5.88
N VAL A 99 -12.44 5.51 -6.49
CA VAL A 99 -11.08 5.62 -5.94
C VAL A 99 -11.10 6.33 -4.60
N ASN A 100 -10.46 5.72 -3.61
CA ASN A 100 -10.19 6.28 -2.30
C ASN A 100 -8.82 5.81 -1.81
N LEU A 101 -8.37 6.36 -0.67
CA LEU A 101 -7.06 6.03 -0.10
C LEU A 101 -6.88 4.53 0.17
N GLY A 102 -7.89 3.86 0.73
CA GLY A 102 -7.83 2.42 1.05
C GLY A 102 -7.61 1.55 -0.18
N ILE A 103 -8.36 1.81 -1.26
CA ILE A 103 -8.21 1.09 -2.54
C ILE A 103 -6.81 1.32 -3.13
N LEU A 104 -6.29 2.55 -3.07
CA LEU A 104 -4.97 2.84 -3.63
C LEU A 104 -3.82 2.32 -2.76
N LYS A 105 -3.97 2.26 -1.43
CA LYS A 105 -3.03 1.58 -0.53
C LYS A 105 -3.02 0.09 -0.81
N PHE A 106 -4.18 -0.55 -0.92
CA PHE A 106 -4.31 -1.94 -1.36
C PHE A 106 -3.51 -2.20 -2.65
N LEU A 107 -3.80 -1.45 -3.71
CA LEU A 107 -3.15 -1.63 -5.00
C LEU A 107 -1.65 -1.30 -4.95
N GLY A 108 -1.24 -0.33 -4.13
CA GLY A 108 0.16 0.04 -3.93
C GLY A 108 0.96 -1.01 -3.17
N PHE A 109 0.34 -1.65 -2.17
CA PHE A 109 0.93 -2.73 -1.39
C PHE A 109 1.19 -3.96 -2.26
N GLU A 110 0.18 -4.43 -2.99
CA GLU A 110 0.31 -5.52 -3.98
C GLU A 110 1.39 -5.22 -5.04
N GLN A 111 1.51 -3.95 -5.43
CA GLN A 111 2.48 -3.53 -6.44
C GLN A 111 3.93 -3.72 -5.98
N ILE A 112 4.22 -3.72 -4.67
CA ILE A 112 5.56 -4.02 -4.12
C ILE A 112 5.98 -5.43 -4.54
N PHE A 113 5.15 -6.41 -4.22
CA PHE A 113 5.46 -7.82 -4.44
C PHE A 113 5.43 -8.18 -5.92
N LYS A 114 4.44 -7.67 -6.67
CA LYS A 114 4.39 -7.87 -8.12
C LYS A 114 5.63 -7.34 -8.83
N ASN A 115 6.12 -6.15 -8.46
CA ASN A 115 7.30 -5.59 -9.10
C ASN A 115 8.58 -6.34 -8.69
N SER A 116 8.69 -6.74 -7.42
CA SER A 116 9.81 -7.57 -6.93
C SER A 116 9.98 -8.86 -7.74
N LEU A 117 8.86 -9.52 -8.10
CA LEU A 117 8.88 -10.75 -8.91
C LEU A 117 9.39 -10.56 -10.35
N THR A 118 9.51 -9.33 -10.85
CA THR A 118 10.02 -9.07 -12.21
C THR A 118 11.53 -9.13 -12.32
N SER A 119 12.27 -9.17 -11.20
CA SER A 119 13.75 -9.05 -11.12
C SER A 119 14.33 -7.71 -11.62
N LEU A 120 13.48 -6.75 -11.98
CA LEU A 120 13.90 -5.40 -12.38
C LEU A 120 13.94 -4.46 -11.15
N PRO A 121 14.78 -3.41 -11.17
CA PRO A 121 14.92 -2.48 -10.05
C PRO A 121 13.73 -1.52 -9.95
N MET A 122 12.59 -2.01 -9.47
CA MET A 122 11.33 -1.27 -9.36
C MET A 122 10.67 -1.44 -8.00
N GLY A 123 10.53 -0.35 -7.25
CA GLY A 123 9.75 -0.31 -6.01
C GLY A 123 8.24 -0.34 -6.27
N GLY A 124 7.42 -0.28 -5.23
CA GLY A 124 5.96 -0.34 -5.30
C GLY A 124 5.29 1.01 -5.05
N GLY A 125 4.23 1.32 -5.81
CA GLY A 125 3.39 2.48 -5.55
C GLY A 125 2.11 2.49 -6.39
N LYS A 126 1.21 3.42 -6.13
CA LYS A 126 -0.02 3.62 -6.90
C LYS A 126 -0.50 5.05 -6.80
N GLY A 127 -1.33 5.49 -7.73
CA GLY A 127 -2.05 6.75 -7.60
C GLY A 127 -3.34 6.73 -8.41
N GLY A 128 -3.98 7.88 -8.47
CA GLY A 128 -5.28 8.03 -9.13
C GLY A 128 -6.02 9.24 -8.61
#